data_AF-A0A2E6PUB4-F1
#
_entry.id   AF-A0A2E6PUB4-F1
#
_cell.length_a   1.000
_cell.length_b   1.000
_cell.length_c   1.000
_cell.angle_alpha   90.00
_cell.angle_beta   90.00
_cell.angle_gamma   90.00
#
_symmetry.space_group_name_H-M   'P 1'
#
loop_
_entity.id
_entity.type
_entity.pdbx_description
1 polymer ?
#
loop_
_entity_poly.entity_id
_entity_poly.type
_entity_poly.pdbx_seq_one_letter_code
_entity_poly.pdbx_strand_id
1 'polypeptide(L)'
;MPFNKNFQIPEGKAASLKDKQNGFSDPAGVYPKQEYDRVSSVNEIARGFRRVNVELGGSVADIDFDLTPEAGTEYPNAQVKETASGHIIEYNDTPGGERVMIRHAKGSGVEMRADGTVIYSARKNTIRVTACDEKVIVDGDGELQYNGNLKLKVAGDFDLEVGGDFNVDVKGDMEQKIRRGLIQDIAGSVETEIVGGKNETIGGASTSLIHGNKNNIIKGSFAEYVQVDHNHAVGGTLVMTAENQVTLSTKRANITASKLVALGDSGTIGGGDIIYYGNVAHINRVNSTSMHATQGFIANVGMTAPVFNGNLSGNASTAGTALTAQLGTAAGSTTDPVTITNASDSNPTDLLTNSNTIINDALEKSGVAIKRVHIDEFSNLYHRLDRTAHYGGVSNVELNTRQARSKLRDPNNLNNETFISALLADGTISSYGTRLTPLSTGRIVSGDKSPRRGVDPIGRSLSSGNLYKA
;
A
#
# COMPACT_ATOMS: atom_id res chain seq x y z
N MET A 1 -77.28 -31.49 -37.97
CA MET A 1 -76.05 -31.01 -37.30
C MET A 1 -74.88 -31.21 -38.25
N PRO A 2 -74.08 -30.18 -38.56
CA PRO A 2 -72.95 -30.30 -39.48
C PRO A 2 -71.71 -30.83 -38.73
N PHE A 3 -71.03 -31.83 -39.27
CA PHE A 3 -69.68 -32.19 -38.82
C PHE A 3 -68.67 -31.57 -39.79
N ASN A 4 -68.18 -30.39 -39.43
CA ASN A 4 -66.97 -29.83 -40.01
C ASN A 4 -65.84 -30.02 -38.98
N LYS A 5 -64.91 -30.95 -39.25
CA LYS A 5 -63.64 -31.05 -38.52
C LYS A 5 -62.51 -30.90 -39.52
N ASN A 6 -62.12 -29.65 -39.75
CA ASN A 6 -60.81 -29.32 -40.32
C ASN A 6 -59.74 -29.84 -39.36
N PHE A 7 -59.15 -31.00 -39.66
CA PHE A 7 -57.90 -31.42 -39.03
C PHE A 7 -56.77 -30.57 -39.61
N GLN A 8 -56.35 -29.53 -38.88
CA GLN A 8 -55.08 -28.87 -39.16
C GLN A 8 -53.95 -29.84 -38.75
N ILE A 9 -53.34 -30.46 -39.75
CA ILE A 9 -52.13 -31.24 -39.59
C ILE A 9 -50.99 -30.24 -39.35
N PRO A 10 -50.19 -30.36 -38.28
CA PRO A 10 -49.04 -29.50 -38.06
C PRO A 10 -48.09 -29.53 -39.26
N GLU A 11 -47.53 -28.39 -39.63
CA GLU A 11 -46.70 -28.23 -40.84
C GLU A 11 -45.55 -29.26 -40.91
N GLY A 12 -44.94 -29.58 -39.76
CA GLY A 12 -43.91 -30.63 -39.66
C GLY A 12 -44.41 -32.06 -39.93
N LYS A 13 -45.69 -32.36 -39.68
CA LYS A 13 -46.33 -33.64 -39.99
C LYS A 13 -46.83 -33.70 -41.44
N ALA A 14 -47.15 -32.56 -42.05
CA ALA A 14 -47.43 -32.48 -43.49
C ALA A 14 -46.13 -32.57 -44.33
N ALA A 15 -45.02 -32.03 -43.84
CA ALA A 15 -43.71 -32.12 -44.49
C ALA A 15 -43.16 -33.55 -44.53
N SER A 16 -43.43 -34.38 -43.49
CA SER A 16 -43.04 -35.79 -43.48
C SER A 16 -43.92 -36.71 -44.33
N LEU A 17 -45.03 -36.19 -44.87
CA LEU A 17 -45.98 -36.89 -45.73
C LEU A 17 -45.82 -36.55 -47.23
N LYS A 18 -44.86 -35.69 -47.61
CA LYS A 18 -44.49 -35.45 -49.02
C LYS A 18 -43.70 -36.64 -49.57
N ASP A 19 -44.48 -37.62 -49.99
CA ASP A 19 -44.24 -38.76 -50.86
C ASP A 19 -42.99 -39.64 -50.67
N LYS A 20 -43.32 -40.92 -50.53
CA LYS A 20 -42.44 -42.07 -50.41
C LYS A 20 -42.31 -42.68 -51.79
N GLN A 21 -41.12 -43.11 -52.16
CA GLN A 21 -41.05 -44.56 -52.42
C GLN A 21 -40.12 -45.31 -51.49
N ASN A 22 -39.45 -44.64 -50.55
CA ASN A 22 -39.19 -45.12 -49.19
C ASN A 22 -38.53 -43.97 -48.42
N GLY A 23 -38.61 -43.94 -47.09
CA GLY A 23 -37.80 -43.01 -46.25
C GLY A 23 -36.28 -43.23 -46.34
N PHE A 24 -35.85 -43.92 -47.40
CA PHE A 24 -34.51 -44.29 -47.83
C PHE A 24 -34.12 -43.62 -49.16
N SER A 25 -35.01 -42.82 -49.78
CA SER A 25 -34.74 -42.11 -51.03
C SER A 25 -34.10 -40.76 -50.74
N ASP A 26 -32.90 -40.53 -51.29
CA ASP A 26 -32.17 -39.27 -51.19
C ASP A 26 -32.57 -38.32 -52.35
N PRO A 27 -33.42 -37.30 -52.10
CA PRO A 27 -33.93 -36.45 -53.17
C PRO A 27 -32.88 -35.52 -53.78
N ALA A 28 -31.73 -35.35 -53.11
CA ALA A 28 -30.64 -34.49 -53.56
C ALA A 28 -29.52 -35.27 -54.27
N GLY A 29 -29.55 -36.60 -54.25
CA GLY A 29 -28.50 -37.46 -54.85
C GLY A 29 -27.11 -37.27 -54.24
N VAL A 30 -27.03 -36.83 -52.99
CA VAL A 30 -25.82 -36.62 -52.18
C VAL A 30 -25.25 -37.95 -51.64
N TYR A 31 -26.07 -38.99 -51.55
CA TYR A 31 -25.78 -40.30 -51.00
C TYR A 31 -25.92 -41.41 -52.07
N PRO A 32 -25.03 -42.42 -52.06
CA PRO A 32 -23.84 -42.51 -51.22
C PRO A 32 -22.83 -41.41 -51.56
N LYS A 33 -22.11 -40.91 -50.55
CA LYS A 33 -20.98 -39.99 -50.79
C LYS A 33 -19.97 -40.70 -51.71
N GLN A 34 -19.14 -39.94 -52.43
CA GLN A 34 -18.12 -40.51 -53.32
C GLN A 34 -17.22 -41.56 -52.62
N GLU A 35 -16.90 -41.32 -51.34
CA GLU A 35 -16.15 -42.23 -50.44
C GLU A 35 -16.84 -43.59 -50.24
N TYR A 36 -18.16 -43.65 -50.39
CA TYR A 36 -18.99 -44.83 -50.19
C TYR A 36 -19.50 -45.45 -51.50
N ASP A 37 -19.05 -44.96 -52.68
CA ASP A 37 -19.47 -45.52 -53.97
C ASP A 37 -18.84 -46.91 -54.18
N ARG A 38 -19.70 -47.92 -54.41
CA ARG A 38 -19.32 -49.34 -54.58
C ARG A 38 -18.55 -49.99 -53.42
N VAL A 39 -18.59 -49.41 -52.22
CA VAL A 39 -18.03 -49.99 -50.98
C VAL A 39 -19.11 -50.12 -49.91
N SER A 40 -18.79 -50.82 -48.81
CA SER A 40 -19.70 -51.00 -47.68
C SER A 40 -20.20 -49.67 -47.12
N SER A 41 -21.50 -49.59 -46.79
CA SER A 41 -22.13 -48.44 -46.15
C SER A 41 -21.74 -48.25 -44.67
N VAL A 42 -20.95 -49.18 -44.10
CA VAL A 42 -20.38 -49.06 -42.76
C VAL A 42 -19.36 -47.93 -42.72
N ASN A 43 -19.49 -47.06 -41.71
CA ASN A 43 -18.62 -45.89 -41.53
C ASN A 43 -17.13 -46.26 -41.65
N GLU A 44 -16.35 -45.45 -42.38
CA GLU A 44 -14.90 -45.65 -42.57
C GLU A 44 -14.11 -45.66 -41.26
N ILE A 45 -14.56 -44.92 -40.25
CA ILE A 45 -13.96 -44.91 -38.92
C ILE A 45 -14.19 -46.25 -38.22
N ALA A 46 -15.41 -46.80 -38.31
CA ALA A 46 -15.72 -48.13 -37.76
C ALA A 46 -14.95 -49.27 -38.46
N ARG A 47 -14.48 -49.02 -39.70
CA ARG A 47 -13.67 -49.97 -40.47
C ARG A 47 -12.16 -49.73 -40.34
N GLY A 48 -11.73 -48.72 -39.58
CA GLY A 48 -10.31 -48.38 -39.42
C GLY A 48 -9.68 -47.66 -40.61
N PHE A 49 -10.43 -47.33 -41.67
CA PHE A 49 -9.91 -46.61 -42.84
C PHE A 49 -9.67 -45.13 -42.58
N ARG A 50 -10.39 -44.55 -41.61
CA ARG A 50 -10.28 -43.14 -41.24
C ARG A 50 -10.21 -43.02 -39.72
N ARG A 51 -9.21 -42.31 -39.20
CA ARG A 51 -9.12 -42.00 -37.77
C ARG A 51 -9.46 -40.54 -37.53
N VAL A 52 -10.26 -40.29 -36.50
CA VAL A 52 -10.61 -38.96 -36.02
C VAL A 52 -10.48 -38.96 -34.50
N ASN A 53 -9.91 -37.89 -33.96
CA ASN A 53 -9.78 -37.66 -32.53
C ASN A 53 -10.43 -36.32 -32.17
N VAL A 54 -10.64 -36.08 -30.88
CA VAL A 54 -10.92 -34.73 -30.40
C VAL A 54 -9.70 -33.86 -30.64
N GLU A 55 -9.91 -32.69 -31.26
CA GLU A 55 -8.81 -31.78 -31.55
C GLU A 55 -8.33 -31.11 -30.26
N LEU A 56 -7.11 -31.45 -29.85
CA LEU A 56 -6.40 -30.74 -28.80
C LEU A 56 -6.02 -29.36 -29.34
N GLY A 57 -6.69 -28.32 -28.86
CA GLY A 57 -6.40 -26.94 -29.26
C GLY A 57 -5.22 -26.37 -28.47
N GLY A 58 -4.39 -25.56 -29.13
CA GLY A 58 -3.43 -24.68 -28.45
C GLY A 58 -2.32 -25.38 -27.67
N SER A 59 -1.60 -26.31 -28.31
CA SER A 59 -0.42 -26.92 -27.67
C SER A 59 0.55 -25.84 -27.22
N VAL A 60 0.81 -25.78 -25.93
CA VAL A 60 2.02 -25.16 -25.41
C VAL A 60 3.13 -26.19 -25.61
N ALA A 61 4.28 -25.77 -26.12
CA ALA A 61 5.40 -26.69 -26.37
C ALA A 61 5.94 -27.37 -25.09
N ASP A 62 5.64 -26.79 -23.94
CA ASP A 62 6.25 -27.14 -22.65
C ASP A 62 5.36 -28.03 -21.77
N ILE A 63 4.12 -28.31 -22.17
CA ILE A 63 3.24 -29.24 -21.45
C ILE A 63 3.17 -30.55 -22.22
N ASP A 64 3.68 -31.63 -21.62
CA ASP A 64 3.41 -32.99 -22.07
C ASP A 64 2.05 -33.44 -21.55
N PHE A 65 1.19 -33.91 -22.45
CA PHE A 65 -0.12 -34.44 -22.10
C PHE A 65 -0.07 -35.93 -21.70
N ASP A 66 1.12 -36.55 -21.76
CA ASP A 66 1.35 -37.97 -21.46
C ASP A 66 0.37 -38.91 -22.18
N LEU A 67 0.05 -38.55 -23.44
CA LEU A 67 -0.94 -39.27 -24.22
C LEU A 67 -0.31 -40.48 -24.89
N THR A 68 -0.79 -41.67 -24.51
CA THR A 68 -0.34 -42.91 -25.13
C THR A 68 -0.83 -43.04 -26.59
N PRO A 69 -0.02 -43.63 -27.49
CA PRO A 69 -0.47 -43.96 -28.84
C PRO A 69 -1.53 -45.07 -28.80
N GLU A 70 -2.77 -44.78 -29.21
CA GLU A 70 -3.81 -45.82 -29.26
C GLU A 70 -3.72 -46.65 -30.55
N ALA A 71 -4.09 -47.93 -30.45
CA ALA A 71 -4.24 -48.82 -31.61
C ALA A 71 -5.29 -48.32 -32.60
N GLY A 72 -5.18 -48.74 -33.86
CA GLY A 72 -6.19 -48.43 -34.88
C GLY A 72 -7.52 -49.14 -34.59
N THR A 73 -8.62 -48.54 -35.02
CA THR A 73 -9.94 -49.18 -34.94
C THR A 73 -10.03 -50.40 -35.85
N GLU A 74 -10.56 -51.52 -35.34
CA GLU A 74 -10.78 -52.75 -36.10
C GLU A 74 -12.27 -53.09 -36.20
N TYR A 75 -12.73 -53.43 -37.41
CA TYR A 75 -14.09 -53.94 -37.62
C TYR A 75 -14.20 -55.38 -37.12
N PRO A 76 -15.30 -55.81 -36.46
CA PRO A 76 -16.55 -55.09 -36.20
C PRO A 76 -16.63 -54.43 -34.82
N ASN A 77 -15.49 -54.19 -34.16
CA ASN A 77 -15.45 -53.82 -32.75
C ASN A 77 -15.83 -52.36 -32.48
N ALA A 78 -15.93 -51.51 -33.52
CA ALA A 78 -16.35 -50.13 -33.38
C ALA A 78 -17.74 -49.83 -33.92
N GLN A 79 -18.48 -49.04 -33.15
CA GLN A 79 -19.77 -48.47 -33.49
C GLN A 79 -19.63 -46.96 -33.63
N VAL A 80 -19.74 -46.47 -34.87
CA VAL A 80 -19.60 -45.05 -35.19
C VAL A 80 -20.89 -44.51 -35.77
N LYS A 81 -21.37 -43.41 -35.19
CA LYS A 81 -22.47 -42.60 -35.72
C LYS A 81 -21.94 -41.24 -36.15
N GLU A 82 -21.92 -41.02 -37.45
CA GLU A 82 -21.58 -39.72 -38.05
C GLU A 82 -22.82 -39.07 -38.66
N THR A 83 -23.10 -37.82 -38.29
CA THR A 83 -24.22 -37.06 -38.87
C THR A 83 -23.82 -36.43 -40.20
N ALA A 84 -24.81 -36.04 -41.02
CA ALA A 84 -24.57 -35.32 -42.27
C ALA A 84 -23.75 -34.01 -42.07
N SER A 85 -23.89 -33.37 -40.91
CA SER A 85 -23.14 -32.17 -40.51
C SER A 85 -21.73 -32.44 -39.96
N GLY A 86 -21.31 -33.71 -39.85
CA GLY A 86 -19.97 -34.12 -39.39
C GLY A 86 -19.82 -34.26 -37.88
N HIS A 87 -20.90 -34.39 -37.11
CA HIS A 87 -20.82 -34.74 -35.68
C HIS A 87 -20.59 -36.24 -35.56
N ILE A 88 -19.69 -36.64 -34.66
CA ILE A 88 -19.27 -38.04 -34.54
C ILE A 88 -19.49 -38.49 -33.10
N ILE A 89 -20.12 -39.64 -32.94
CA ILE A 89 -20.13 -40.41 -31.70
C ILE A 89 -19.53 -41.78 -32.02
N GLU A 90 -18.52 -42.18 -31.26
CA GLU A 90 -17.82 -43.46 -31.43
C GLU A 90 -17.80 -44.21 -30.10
N TYR A 91 -18.13 -45.50 -30.17
CA TYR A 91 -17.90 -46.49 -29.12
C TYR A 91 -17.04 -47.58 -29.76
N ASN A 92 -15.77 -47.68 -29.36
CA ASN A 92 -14.82 -48.62 -29.92
C ASN A 92 -14.42 -49.65 -28.87
N ASP A 93 -14.64 -50.93 -29.15
CA ASP A 93 -14.27 -52.09 -28.33
C ASP A 93 -13.06 -52.83 -28.93
N THR A 94 -12.30 -52.20 -29.85
CA THR A 94 -11.09 -52.80 -30.42
C THR A 94 -10.06 -53.03 -29.32
N PRO A 95 -9.53 -54.27 -29.13
CA PRO A 95 -8.56 -54.55 -28.07
C PRO A 95 -7.32 -53.64 -28.15
N GLY A 96 -7.03 -52.91 -27.06
CA GLY A 96 -5.91 -51.95 -26.99
C GLY A 96 -6.16 -50.61 -27.68
N GLY A 97 -7.37 -50.38 -28.18
CA GLY A 97 -7.85 -49.13 -28.77
C GLY A 97 -9.25 -48.75 -28.28
N GLU A 98 -9.66 -49.28 -27.12
CA GLU A 98 -10.97 -49.04 -26.54
C GLU A 98 -11.17 -47.54 -26.28
N ARG A 99 -12.26 -46.97 -26.78
CA ARG A 99 -12.53 -45.53 -26.56
C ARG A 99 -13.98 -45.14 -26.74
N VAL A 100 -14.37 -44.07 -26.05
CA VAL A 100 -15.65 -43.39 -26.24
C VAL A 100 -15.39 -41.95 -26.64
N MET A 101 -15.87 -41.53 -27.81
CA MET A 101 -15.69 -40.17 -28.30
C MET A 101 -17.03 -39.53 -28.66
N ILE A 102 -17.24 -38.30 -28.19
CA ILE A 102 -18.32 -37.41 -28.63
C ILE A 102 -17.68 -36.14 -29.16
N ARG A 103 -17.74 -35.94 -30.47
CA ARG A 103 -17.04 -34.88 -31.18
C ARG A 103 -18.02 -34.03 -32.00
N HIS A 104 -17.89 -32.72 -31.85
CA HIS A 104 -18.51 -31.74 -32.73
C HIS A 104 -17.72 -31.60 -34.04
N ALA A 105 -18.40 -31.27 -35.14
CA ALA A 105 -17.78 -31.20 -36.48
C ALA A 105 -16.51 -30.32 -36.56
N LYS A 106 -16.44 -29.29 -35.72
CA LYS A 106 -15.33 -28.33 -35.67
C LYS A 106 -14.12 -28.77 -34.83
N GLY A 107 -14.18 -29.91 -34.13
CA GLY A 107 -13.05 -30.42 -33.37
C GLY A 107 -13.26 -30.59 -31.87
N SER A 108 -14.08 -29.74 -31.26
CA SER A 108 -14.37 -29.78 -29.83
C SER A 108 -15.09 -31.08 -29.45
N GLY A 109 -14.83 -31.60 -28.26
CA GLY A 109 -15.47 -32.82 -27.81
C GLY A 109 -14.93 -33.36 -26.50
N VAL A 110 -15.42 -34.55 -26.18
CA VAL A 110 -14.95 -35.37 -25.07
C VAL A 110 -14.52 -36.72 -25.62
N GLU A 111 -13.35 -37.17 -25.20
CA GLU A 111 -12.77 -38.47 -25.59
C GLU A 111 -12.27 -39.17 -24.33
N MET A 112 -12.72 -40.40 -24.12
CA MET A 112 -12.28 -41.29 -23.04
C MET A 112 -11.48 -42.41 -23.69
N ARG A 113 -10.20 -42.53 -23.33
CA ARG A 113 -9.25 -43.48 -23.93
C ARG A 113 -9.13 -44.77 -23.14
N ALA A 114 -8.47 -45.76 -23.74
CA ALA A 114 -8.24 -47.09 -23.16
C ALA A 114 -7.41 -47.05 -21.87
N ASP A 115 -6.48 -46.08 -21.77
CA ASP A 115 -5.66 -45.86 -20.57
C ASP A 115 -6.41 -45.13 -19.43
N GLY A 116 -7.68 -44.79 -19.64
CA GLY A 116 -8.51 -44.05 -18.68
C GLY A 116 -8.40 -42.53 -18.79
N THR A 117 -7.54 -42.01 -19.68
CA THR A 117 -7.41 -40.57 -19.92
C THR A 117 -8.70 -40.00 -20.49
N VAL A 118 -9.17 -38.89 -19.91
CA VAL A 118 -10.33 -38.16 -20.42
C VAL A 118 -9.87 -36.80 -20.95
N ILE A 119 -10.06 -36.60 -22.25
CA ILE A 119 -9.79 -35.34 -22.93
C ILE A 119 -11.08 -34.53 -22.99
N TYR A 120 -11.06 -33.32 -22.46
CA TYR A 120 -12.11 -32.32 -22.62
C TYR A 120 -11.54 -31.12 -23.38
N SER A 121 -11.91 -30.96 -24.65
CA SER A 121 -11.35 -29.89 -25.51
C SER A 121 -12.43 -29.02 -26.14
N ALA A 122 -12.17 -27.71 -26.13
CA ALA A 122 -12.97 -26.71 -26.84
C ALA A 122 -12.09 -25.89 -27.78
N ARG A 123 -12.44 -25.85 -29.07
CA ARG A 123 -11.76 -25.03 -30.10
C ARG A 123 -12.05 -23.52 -29.99
N LYS A 124 -12.91 -23.10 -29.04
CA LYS A 124 -13.27 -21.70 -28.82
C LYS A 124 -13.28 -21.38 -27.32
N ASN A 125 -14.44 -21.34 -26.68
CA ASN A 125 -14.57 -21.00 -25.27
C ASN A 125 -15.05 -22.22 -24.49
N THR A 126 -14.46 -22.42 -23.31
CA THR A 126 -15.01 -23.27 -22.26
C THR A 126 -15.74 -22.40 -21.25
N ILE A 127 -16.98 -22.75 -20.92
CA ILE A 127 -17.78 -22.06 -19.90
C ILE A 127 -18.23 -23.12 -18.89
N ARG A 128 -17.76 -22.99 -17.65
CA ARG A 128 -18.14 -23.86 -16.53
C ARG A 128 -18.97 -23.04 -15.55
N VAL A 129 -20.24 -23.41 -15.37
CA VAL A 129 -21.19 -22.73 -14.48
C VAL A 129 -21.75 -23.73 -13.50
N THR A 130 -21.46 -23.50 -12.22
CA THR A 130 -21.96 -24.31 -11.10
C THR A 130 -22.84 -23.42 -10.22
N ALA A 131 -24.10 -23.79 -10.03
CA ALA A 131 -25.07 -22.95 -9.29
C ALA A 131 -24.92 -23.04 -7.76
N CYS A 132 -24.29 -24.12 -7.28
CA CYS A 132 -24.03 -24.39 -5.87
C CYS A 132 -22.52 -24.59 -5.69
N ASP A 133 -22.13 -25.61 -4.93
CA ASP A 133 -20.73 -25.88 -4.63
C ASP A 133 -20.03 -26.64 -5.74
N GLU A 134 -18.73 -26.38 -5.89
CA GLU A 134 -17.83 -27.11 -6.76
C GLU A 134 -16.63 -27.60 -5.96
N LYS A 135 -16.26 -28.87 -6.17
CA LYS A 135 -15.05 -29.46 -5.61
C LYS A 135 -14.19 -29.98 -6.75
N VAL A 136 -12.92 -29.60 -6.75
CA VAL A 136 -11.92 -30.07 -7.70
C VAL A 136 -10.82 -30.72 -6.88
N ILE A 137 -10.59 -32.01 -7.13
CA ILE A 137 -9.62 -32.83 -6.41
C ILE A 137 -8.71 -33.44 -7.47
N VAL A 138 -7.41 -33.30 -7.27
CA VAL A 138 -6.36 -33.89 -8.11
C VAL A 138 -5.43 -34.63 -7.15
N ASP A 139 -5.42 -35.96 -7.24
CA ASP A 139 -4.60 -36.80 -6.34
C ASP A 139 -3.12 -36.82 -6.74
N GLY A 140 -2.84 -36.59 -8.03
CA GLY A 140 -1.49 -36.41 -8.56
C GLY A 140 -1.10 -34.94 -8.68
N ASP A 141 -0.18 -34.64 -9.58
CA ASP A 141 0.27 -33.28 -9.83
C ASP A 141 -0.74 -32.48 -10.67
N GLY A 142 -0.91 -31.20 -10.34
CA GLY A 142 -1.75 -30.28 -11.07
C GLY A 142 -0.94 -29.15 -11.69
N GLU A 143 -1.04 -29.00 -13.01
CA GLU A 143 -0.44 -27.87 -13.74
C GLU A 143 -1.54 -26.99 -14.36
N LEU A 144 -1.43 -25.67 -14.16
CA LEU A 144 -2.39 -24.71 -14.66
C LEU A 144 -1.69 -23.57 -15.39
N GLN A 145 -1.86 -23.54 -16.72
CA GLN A 145 -1.25 -22.53 -17.57
C GLN A 145 -2.30 -21.64 -18.24
N TYR A 146 -2.10 -20.32 -18.11
CA TYR A 146 -2.84 -19.31 -18.86
C TYR A 146 -1.87 -18.50 -19.72
N ASN A 147 -1.95 -18.65 -21.04
CA ASN A 147 -1.10 -17.87 -21.98
C ASN A 147 -1.56 -16.41 -22.12
N GLY A 148 -2.78 -16.11 -21.66
CA GLY A 148 -3.31 -14.75 -21.56
C GLY A 148 -3.39 -14.29 -20.11
N ASN A 149 -4.17 -13.23 -19.87
CA ASN A 149 -4.35 -12.69 -18.53
C ASN A 149 -5.30 -13.57 -17.70
N LEU A 150 -4.91 -13.88 -16.46
CA LEU A 150 -5.79 -14.49 -15.46
C LEU A 150 -6.37 -13.42 -14.53
N LYS A 151 -7.68 -13.47 -14.28
CA LYS A 151 -8.34 -12.68 -13.23
C LYS A 151 -9.08 -13.62 -12.28
N LEU A 152 -8.56 -13.77 -11.07
CA LEU A 152 -9.22 -14.47 -9.99
C LEU A 152 -9.99 -13.48 -9.11
N LYS A 153 -11.27 -13.74 -8.88
CA LYS A 153 -12.11 -12.91 -8.01
C LYS A 153 -12.85 -13.79 -7.01
N VAL A 154 -12.50 -13.65 -5.76
CA VAL A 154 -13.18 -14.30 -4.63
C VAL A 154 -13.99 -13.23 -3.90
N ALA A 155 -15.29 -13.47 -3.74
CA ALA A 155 -16.19 -12.51 -3.09
C ALA A 155 -16.25 -12.69 -1.57
N GLY A 156 -16.01 -13.91 -1.09
CA GLY A 156 -15.79 -14.23 0.31
C GLY A 156 -14.29 -14.33 0.62
N ASP A 157 -13.95 -15.24 1.51
CA ASP A 157 -12.57 -15.46 1.96
C ASP A 157 -11.80 -16.35 0.96
N PHE A 158 -10.50 -16.13 0.87
CA PHE A 158 -9.58 -16.92 0.03
C PHE A 158 -8.47 -17.48 0.91
N ASP A 159 -8.64 -18.73 1.32
CA ASP A 159 -7.67 -19.46 2.11
C ASP A 159 -6.76 -20.26 1.17
N LEU A 160 -5.45 -20.10 1.34
CA LEU A 160 -4.43 -20.83 0.60
C LEU A 160 -3.49 -21.49 1.61
N GLU A 161 -3.54 -22.81 1.67
CA GLU A 161 -2.66 -23.62 2.49
C GLU A 161 -1.71 -24.40 1.58
N VAL A 162 -0.41 -24.32 1.87
CA VAL A 162 0.64 -25.02 1.14
C VAL A 162 1.43 -25.83 2.15
N GLY A 163 1.38 -27.16 2.04
CA GLY A 163 2.08 -28.05 2.96
C GLY A 163 3.60 -28.09 2.75
N GLY A 164 4.07 -27.61 1.60
CA GLY A 164 5.49 -27.43 1.26
C GLY A 164 5.85 -25.96 1.06
N ASP A 165 6.70 -25.68 0.07
CA ASP A 165 7.17 -24.33 -0.21
C ASP A 165 6.18 -23.51 -1.06
N PHE A 166 6.02 -22.23 -0.74
CA PHE A 166 5.23 -21.28 -1.53
C PHE A 166 6.14 -20.28 -2.25
N ASN A 167 6.45 -20.58 -3.52
CA ASN A 167 7.32 -19.76 -4.35
C ASN A 167 6.49 -18.85 -5.29
N VAL A 168 6.82 -17.55 -5.29
CA VAL A 168 6.16 -16.56 -6.15
C VAL A 168 7.22 -15.78 -6.92
N ASP A 169 7.27 -15.98 -8.24
CA ASP A 169 8.17 -15.27 -9.15
C ASP A 169 7.35 -14.36 -10.07
N VAL A 170 7.53 -13.04 -9.92
CA VAL A 170 6.84 -12.02 -10.72
C VAL A 170 7.88 -11.25 -11.50
N LYS A 171 7.83 -11.37 -12.84
CA LYS A 171 8.75 -10.65 -13.75
C LYS A 171 8.42 -9.17 -13.90
N GLY A 172 7.18 -8.78 -13.63
CA GLY A 172 6.72 -7.39 -13.62
C GLY A 172 6.57 -6.87 -12.20
N ASP A 173 5.62 -5.96 -12.01
CA ASP A 173 5.34 -5.35 -10.71
C ASP A 173 4.39 -6.20 -9.85
N MET A 174 4.60 -6.19 -8.54
CA MET A 174 3.68 -6.73 -7.55
C MET A 174 3.05 -5.58 -6.75
N GLU A 175 1.74 -5.38 -6.90
CA GLU A 175 0.97 -4.43 -6.09
C GLU A 175 0.04 -5.17 -5.12
N GLN A 176 0.18 -4.90 -3.82
CA GLN A 176 -0.68 -5.44 -2.77
C GLN A 176 -1.41 -4.31 -2.04
N LYS A 177 -2.75 -4.40 -1.99
CA LYS A 177 -3.61 -3.43 -1.30
C LYS A 177 -4.43 -4.12 -0.23
N ILE A 178 -3.99 -4.01 1.02
CA ILE A 178 -4.65 -4.59 2.19
C ILE A 178 -5.36 -3.48 2.94
N ARG A 179 -6.70 -3.53 3.00
CA ARG A 179 -7.52 -2.47 3.64
C ARG A 179 -7.58 -2.56 5.17
N ARG A 180 -7.18 -3.69 5.74
CA ARG A 180 -7.26 -3.96 7.19
C ARG A 180 -5.86 -4.30 7.70
N GLY A 181 -5.72 -5.31 8.57
CA GLY A 181 -4.43 -5.75 9.07
C GLY A 181 -3.73 -6.71 8.11
N LEU A 182 -2.40 -6.64 8.10
CA LEU A 182 -1.50 -7.68 7.63
C LEU A 182 -0.76 -8.21 8.86
N ILE A 183 -0.79 -9.52 9.08
CA ILE A 183 -0.04 -10.19 10.14
C ILE A 183 0.88 -11.19 9.46
N GLN A 184 2.16 -11.14 9.82
CA GLN A 184 3.16 -12.09 9.37
C GLN A 184 3.81 -12.68 10.61
N ASP A 185 3.63 -13.98 10.79
CA ASP A 185 4.31 -14.76 11.82
C ASP A 185 5.29 -15.70 11.13
N ILE A 186 6.58 -15.50 11.38
CA ILE A 186 7.66 -16.17 10.67
C ILE A 186 8.61 -16.71 11.74
N ALA A 187 8.61 -18.02 11.91
CA ALA A 187 9.50 -18.70 12.86
C ALA A 187 10.96 -18.71 12.39
N GLY A 188 11.16 -18.65 11.06
CA GLY A 188 12.47 -18.62 10.42
C GLY A 188 13.06 -17.21 10.30
N SER A 189 13.97 -17.06 9.35
CA SER A 189 14.61 -15.77 9.04
C SER A 189 13.85 -15.02 7.96
N VAL A 190 13.96 -13.69 7.98
CA VAL A 190 13.48 -12.81 6.90
C VAL A 190 14.67 -12.06 6.34
N GLU A 191 14.87 -12.18 5.03
CA GLU A 191 15.85 -11.43 4.26
C GLU A 191 15.13 -10.54 3.25
N THR A 192 15.61 -9.31 3.08
CA THR A 192 14.99 -8.34 2.18
C THR A 192 16.08 -7.54 1.48
N GLU A 193 16.26 -7.80 0.19
CA GLU A 193 17.22 -7.10 -0.64
C GLU A 193 16.50 -6.16 -1.61
N ILE A 194 16.82 -4.87 -1.54
CA ILE A 194 16.21 -3.84 -2.37
C ILE A 194 17.33 -3.02 -3.00
N VAL A 195 17.48 -3.14 -4.32
CA VAL A 195 18.47 -2.36 -5.09
C VAL A 195 18.02 -0.91 -5.28
N GLY A 196 16.70 -0.71 -5.42
CA GLY A 196 16.09 0.61 -5.53
C GLY A 196 15.93 1.32 -4.18
N GLY A 197 15.12 2.38 -4.17
CA GLY A 197 14.76 3.07 -2.92
C GLY A 197 13.70 2.31 -2.13
N LYS A 198 13.81 2.36 -0.80
CA LYS A 198 12.72 1.97 0.12
C LYS A 198 12.15 3.25 0.73
N ASN A 199 10.83 3.45 0.59
CA ASN A 199 10.09 4.48 1.30
C ASN A 199 9.03 3.81 2.18
N GLU A 200 8.96 4.22 3.43
CA GLU A 200 8.02 3.70 4.42
C GLU A 200 7.34 4.87 5.11
N THR A 201 6.01 4.82 5.18
CA THR A 201 5.22 5.87 5.84
C THR A 201 4.20 5.21 6.74
N ILE A 202 4.30 5.48 8.03
CA ILE A 202 3.43 4.93 9.06
C ILE A 202 2.63 6.11 9.61
N GLY A 203 1.31 6.12 9.38
CA GLY A 203 0.45 7.18 9.91
C GLY A 203 0.28 7.06 11.43
N GLY A 204 0.25 5.85 11.95
CA GLY A 204 0.12 5.57 13.38
C GLY A 204 1.46 5.43 14.11
N ALA A 205 1.41 4.78 15.28
CA ALA A 205 2.62 4.46 16.04
C ALA A 205 3.44 3.34 15.38
N SER A 206 4.76 3.44 15.48
CA SER A 206 5.70 2.38 15.10
C SER A 206 6.49 1.94 16.32
N THR A 207 6.64 0.64 16.52
CA THR A 207 7.40 0.07 17.65
C THR A 207 8.20 -1.13 17.16
N SER A 208 9.48 -1.19 17.53
CA SER A 208 10.38 -2.27 17.19
C SER A 208 11.05 -2.78 18.47
N LEU A 209 10.83 -4.05 18.79
CA LEU A 209 11.51 -4.76 19.87
C LEU A 209 12.48 -5.78 19.25
N ILE A 210 13.76 -5.66 19.59
CA ILE A 210 14.81 -6.54 19.11
C ILE A 210 15.51 -7.08 20.34
N HIS A 211 15.37 -8.39 20.59
CA HIS A 211 16.03 -9.06 21.73
C HIS A 211 17.53 -9.24 21.50
N GLY A 212 17.93 -9.39 20.24
CA GLY A 212 19.33 -9.49 19.83
C GLY A 212 19.98 -8.13 19.57
N ASN A 213 20.98 -8.14 18.70
CA ASN A 213 21.72 -6.93 18.33
C ASN A 213 21.04 -6.19 17.17
N LYS A 214 21.13 -4.86 17.16
CA LYS A 214 20.71 -4.00 16.05
C LYS A 214 21.89 -3.18 15.55
N ASN A 215 22.25 -3.35 14.28
CA ASN A 215 23.33 -2.61 13.63
C ASN A 215 22.75 -1.80 12.45
N ASN A 216 22.98 -0.49 12.45
CA ASN A 216 22.64 0.40 11.34
C ASN A 216 23.93 0.84 10.66
N ILE A 217 24.15 0.42 9.41
CA ILE A 217 25.33 0.77 8.62
C ILE A 217 24.89 1.63 7.43
N ILE A 218 25.25 2.91 7.43
CA ILE A 218 24.86 3.88 6.39
C ILE A 218 26.12 4.48 5.78
N LYS A 219 26.33 4.27 4.48
CA LYS A 219 27.45 4.87 3.72
C LYS A 219 27.19 6.36 3.41
N GLY A 220 25.92 6.72 3.21
CA GLY A 220 25.48 8.10 2.99
C GLY A 220 25.23 8.86 4.29
N SER A 221 24.28 9.79 4.25
CA SER A 221 23.85 10.54 5.43
C SER A 221 22.78 9.82 6.23
N PHE A 222 22.84 9.91 7.56
CA PHE A 222 21.76 9.56 8.47
C PHE A 222 21.19 10.85 9.08
N ALA A 223 19.87 11.04 9.01
CA ALA A 223 19.19 12.21 9.55
C ALA A 223 17.92 11.79 10.29
N GLU A 224 17.78 12.25 11.53
CA GLU A 224 16.60 12.05 12.37
C GLU A 224 15.96 13.40 12.66
N TYR A 225 14.66 13.51 12.36
CA TYR A 225 13.86 14.70 12.61
C TYR A 225 12.73 14.33 13.56
N VAL A 226 12.79 14.86 14.79
CA VAL A 226 11.80 14.60 15.83
C VAL A 226 11.22 15.94 16.27
N GLN A 227 9.90 16.10 16.12
CA GLN A 227 9.22 17.38 16.40
C GLN A 227 9.02 17.64 17.89
N VAL A 228 8.88 16.58 18.70
CA VAL A 228 8.61 16.67 20.15
C VAL A 228 9.82 16.15 20.91
N ASP A 229 9.70 14.99 21.57
CA ASP A 229 10.74 14.47 22.45
C ASP A 229 11.55 13.36 21.79
N HIS A 230 12.88 13.44 21.96
CA HIS A 230 13.81 12.39 21.57
C HIS A 230 14.58 11.91 22.80
N ASN A 231 14.43 10.64 23.15
CA ASN A 231 15.03 10.06 24.36
C ASN A 231 16.00 8.92 24.01
N HIS A 232 17.24 9.03 24.49
CA HIS A 232 18.26 7.99 24.41
C HIS A 232 18.58 7.46 25.81
N ALA A 233 17.94 6.37 26.21
CA ALA A 233 18.23 5.67 27.46
C ALA A 233 19.10 4.44 27.17
N VAL A 234 20.35 4.44 27.65
CA VAL A 234 21.31 3.36 27.42
C VAL A 234 21.76 2.78 28.76
N GLY A 235 21.54 1.48 28.97
CA GLY A 235 21.95 0.80 30.21
C GLY A 235 23.45 0.51 30.31
N GLY A 236 24.15 0.46 29.17
CA GLY A 236 25.60 0.28 29.08
C GLY A 236 26.34 1.60 28.77
N THR A 237 27.35 1.52 27.92
CA THR A 237 28.13 2.70 27.49
C THR A 237 27.51 3.35 26.25
N LEU A 238 27.32 4.67 26.30
CA LEU A 238 26.99 5.50 25.14
C LEU A 238 28.27 6.14 24.59
N VAL A 239 28.58 5.91 23.32
CA VAL A 239 29.73 6.50 22.61
C VAL A 239 29.22 7.35 21.45
N MET A 240 29.66 8.60 21.38
CA MET A 240 29.37 9.52 20.27
C MET A 240 30.67 10.16 19.81
N THR A 241 31.03 9.94 18.55
CA THR A 241 32.27 10.44 17.94
C THR A 241 32.00 10.92 16.52
N ALA A 242 32.68 11.98 16.10
CA ALA A 242 32.71 12.44 14.72
C ALA A 242 34.13 12.89 14.38
N GLU A 243 34.56 12.66 13.14
CA GLU A 243 35.90 13.08 12.67
C GLU A 243 36.00 14.60 12.59
N ASN A 244 34.96 15.26 12.06
CA ASN A 244 34.97 16.71 11.83
C ASN A 244 34.45 17.51 13.03
N GLN A 245 33.21 17.25 13.47
CA GLN A 245 32.55 18.06 14.49
C GLN A 245 31.39 17.34 15.17
N VAL A 246 31.25 17.56 16.47
CA VAL A 246 30.02 17.31 17.24
C VAL A 246 29.49 18.66 17.74
N THR A 247 28.23 18.95 17.46
CA THR A 247 27.59 20.22 17.83
C THR A 247 26.36 19.94 18.68
N LEU A 248 26.26 20.61 19.84
CA LEU A 248 25.14 20.52 20.77
C LEU A 248 24.59 21.93 21.02
N SER A 249 23.40 22.19 20.48
CA SER A 249 22.74 23.51 20.57
C SER A 249 21.38 23.35 21.24
N THR A 250 21.21 23.95 22.40
CA THR A 250 19.97 23.91 23.18
C THR A 250 19.86 25.17 24.05
N LYS A 251 18.63 25.54 24.41
CA LYS A 251 18.38 26.61 25.40
C LYS A 251 18.84 26.20 26.80
N ARG A 252 18.80 24.90 27.14
CA ARG A 252 19.22 24.36 28.44
C ARG A 252 19.89 22.99 28.25
N ALA A 253 21.10 22.85 28.77
CA ALA A 253 21.82 21.59 28.85
C ALA A 253 22.16 21.30 30.31
N ASN A 254 21.77 20.12 30.82
CA ASN A 254 22.17 19.65 32.13
C ASN A 254 23.14 18.49 31.95
N ILE A 255 24.38 18.64 32.42
CA ILE A 255 25.41 17.59 32.38
C ILE A 255 25.75 17.26 33.82
N THR A 256 25.59 15.99 34.20
CA THR A 256 25.85 15.54 35.57
C THR A 256 26.54 14.19 35.52
N ALA A 257 27.66 14.07 36.22
CA ALA A 257 28.43 12.85 36.35
C ALA A 257 29.16 12.85 37.69
N SER A 258 29.39 11.67 38.28
CA SER A 258 30.26 11.52 39.45
C SER A 258 31.71 11.87 39.13
N LYS A 259 32.14 11.61 37.89
CA LYS A 259 33.43 12.00 37.33
C LYS A 259 33.18 12.62 35.95
N LEU A 260 33.54 13.89 35.80
CA LEU A 260 33.46 14.61 34.53
C LEU A 260 34.87 14.95 34.05
N VAL A 261 35.14 14.70 32.77
CA VAL A 261 36.39 15.09 32.09
C VAL A 261 36.01 15.80 30.80
N ALA A 262 36.43 17.06 30.67
CA ALA A 262 36.29 17.84 29.45
C ALA A 262 37.68 18.38 29.09
N LEU A 263 38.21 17.96 27.93
CA LEU A 263 39.57 18.27 27.48
C LEU A 263 39.52 18.83 26.06
N GLY A 264 40.36 19.83 25.80
CA GLY A 264 40.58 20.40 24.47
C GLY A 264 41.96 21.07 24.42
N ASP A 265 42.52 21.19 23.23
CA ASP A 265 43.82 21.86 23.01
C ASP A 265 43.68 23.39 23.02
N SER A 266 42.59 23.91 22.45
CA SER A 266 42.20 25.33 22.49
C SER A 266 40.68 25.50 22.44
N GLY A 267 40.17 26.65 22.90
CA GLY A 267 38.75 26.98 22.88
C GLY A 267 38.32 27.89 24.04
N THR A 268 37.02 28.19 24.08
CA THR A 268 36.40 29.01 25.14
C THR A 268 35.39 28.19 25.91
N ILE A 269 35.54 28.14 27.23
CA ILE A 269 34.52 27.64 28.17
C ILE A 269 34.01 28.88 28.92
N GLY A 270 32.80 29.36 28.63
CA GLY A 270 32.36 30.63 29.18
C GLY A 270 31.02 31.16 28.67
N GLY A 271 30.67 32.34 29.18
CA GLY A 271 29.43 33.10 28.99
C GLY A 271 29.39 34.26 29.99
N GLY A 272 28.36 35.11 29.95
CA GLY A 272 28.28 36.30 30.82
C GLY A 272 28.23 35.95 32.31
N ASP A 273 27.50 34.87 32.64
CA ASP A 273 27.18 34.49 34.03
C ASP A 273 27.55 33.02 34.32
N ILE A 274 28.79 32.62 34.01
CA ILE A 274 29.29 31.27 34.36
C ILE A 274 29.89 31.29 35.77
N ILE A 275 29.33 30.46 36.65
CA ILE A 275 29.82 30.28 38.02
C ILE A 275 30.54 28.93 38.12
N TYR A 276 31.81 28.95 38.52
CA TYR A 276 32.62 27.75 38.74
C TYR A 276 32.75 27.45 40.23
N TYR A 277 32.41 26.22 40.63
CA TYR A 277 32.64 25.70 41.98
C TYR A 277 33.68 24.57 41.92
N GLY A 278 34.87 24.81 42.45
CA GLY A 278 35.92 23.80 42.52
C GLY A 278 36.92 24.10 43.63
N ASN A 279 37.54 23.06 44.19
CA ASN A 279 38.54 23.21 45.24
C ASN A 279 39.85 23.81 44.71
N VAL A 280 40.20 23.55 43.44
CA VAL A 280 41.44 24.02 42.79
C VAL A 280 41.14 24.40 41.35
N ALA A 281 41.62 25.57 40.92
CA ALA A 281 41.69 25.96 39.52
C ALA A 281 43.14 26.33 39.19
N HIS A 282 43.75 25.63 38.23
CA HIS A 282 45.09 25.94 37.75
C HIS A 282 45.01 26.63 36.39
N ILE A 283 45.31 27.93 36.38
CA ILE A 283 45.31 28.77 35.17
C ILE A 283 46.74 29.28 34.97
N ASN A 284 47.47 28.67 34.03
CA ASN A 284 48.89 28.99 33.81
C ASN A 284 49.11 30.42 33.28
N ARG A 285 48.16 30.93 32.49
CA ARG A 285 48.19 32.29 31.93
C ARG A 285 46.78 32.80 31.67
N VAL A 286 46.45 33.97 32.20
CA VAL A 286 45.26 34.74 31.82
C VAL A 286 45.67 35.63 30.65
N ASN A 287 45.09 35.43 29.46
CA ASN A 287 45.54 36.08 28.23
C ASN A 287 44.83 37.41 27.91
N SER A 288 44.79 38.35 28.86
CA SER A 288 44.71 39.78 28.53
C SER A 288 44.88 40.58 29.81
N THR A 289 46.14 40.85 30.19
CA THR A 289 46.56 41.93 31.11
C THR A 289 46.05 41.94 32.57
N SER A 290 44.91 41.32 32.91
CA SER A 290 44.26 41.37 34.23
C SER A 290 43.16 40.32 34.41
N MET A 291 42.90 39.93 35.66
CA MET A 291 41.60 39.38 36.08
C MET A 291 40.74 40.55 36.55
N HIS A 292 39.59 40.81 35.93
CA HIS A 292 38.67 41.85 36.36
C HIS A 292 37.68 41.26 37.37
N ALA A 293 37.80 41.65 38.64
CA ALA A 293 36.84 41.31 39.68
C ALA A 293 36.18 42.58 40.21
N THR A 294 34.85 42.71 40.06
CA THR A 294 34.10 43.92 40.44
C THR A 294 34.21 44.26 41.93
N GLN A 295 34.40 43.25 42.79
CA GLN A 295 34.54 43.42 44.25
C GLN A 295 35.91 42.98 44.79
N GLY A 296 36.90 42.74 43.91
CA GLY A 296 38.25 42.28 44.29
C GLY A 296 38.38 40.77 44.48
N PHE A 297 39.62 40.32 44.76
CA PHE A 297 39.95 38.93 45.06
C PHE A 297 40.11 38.76 46.58
N ILE A 298 39.41 37.78 47.16
CA ILE A 298 39.48 37.50 48.61
C ILE A 298 40.25 36.20 48.81
N ALA A 299 41.42 36.29 49.44
CA ALA A 299 42.20 35.12 49.87
C ALA A 299 42.03 34.91 51.38
N ASN A 300 41.47 33.78 51.79
CA ASN A 300 41.23 33.49 53.21
C ASN A 300 42.53 33.24 54.01
N VAL A 301 43.54 32.61 53.39
CA VAL A 301 44.81 32.25 54.05
C VAL A 301 45.94 33.19 53.63
N GLY A 302 46.05 33.47 52.33
CA GLY A 302 47.08 34.34 51.79
C GLY A 302 47.13 34.26 50.27
N MET A 303 47.74 35.27 49.65
CA MET A 303 47.98 35.33 48.21
C MET A 303 49.48 35.53 47.99
N THR A 304 50.10 34.67 47.18
CA THR A 304 51.51 34.79 46.80
C THR A 304 51.59 35.26 45.35
N ALA A 305 52.21 36.42 45.11
CA ALA A 305 52.52 36.90 43.77
C ALA A 305 53.97 37.38 43.71
N PRO A 306 54.68 37.19 42.58
CA PRO A 306 56.06 37.67 42.41
C PRO A 306 56.20 39.19 42.58
N VAL A 307 55.22 39.96 42.10
CA VAL A 307 55.14 41.42 42.26
C VAL A 307 53.66 41.80 42.39
N PHE A 308 53.34 42.68 43.34
CA PHE A 308 52.06 43.38 43.40
C PHE A 308 52.26 44.83 42.94
N ASN A 309 51.61 45.22 41.85
CA ASN A 309 51.60 46.61 41.38
C ASN A 309 50.24 47.23 41.74
N GLY A 310 50.20 48.19 42.67
CA GLY A 310 48.98 48.87 43.08
C GLY A 310 49.09 49.57 44.43
N ASN A 311 48.04 50.33 44.81
CA ASN A 311 47.94 50.93 46.13
C ASN A 311 47.41 49.90 47.13
N LEU A 312 48.23 49.51 48.11
CA LEU A 312 47.85 48.56 49.15
C LEU A 312 47.35 49.33 50.37
N SER A 313 46.05 49.26 50.67
CA SER A 313 45.48 49.80 51.90
C SER A 313 45.57 48.75 53.01
N GLY A 314 46.40 48.99 54.03
CA GLY A 314 46.58 48.12 55.20
C GLY A 314 48.02 48.06 55.72
N ASN A 315 48.21 47.73 57.00
CA ASN A 315 49.55 47.51 57.58
C ASN A 315 50.02 46.08 57.30
N ALA A 316 50.99 45.91 56.39
CA ALA A 316 51.70 44.64 56.28
C ALA A 316 52.53 44.40 57.56
N SER A 317 52.40 43.24 58.20
CA SER A 317 52.96 42.99 59.55
C SER A 317 54.50 43.13 59.62
N THR A 318 55.19 42.99 58.48
CA THR A 318 56.65 43.15 58.35
C THR A 318 57.08 44.37 57.54
N ALA A 319 56.16 45.17 56.98
CA ALA A 319 56.55 46.45 56.37
C ALA A 319 57.01 47.47 57.43
N GLY A 320 56.51 47.36 58.67
CA GLY A 320 56.98 48.15 59.81
C GLY A 320 58.44 47.87 60.21
N THR A 321 59.04 46.76 59.77
CA THR A 321 60.46 46.44 60.00
C THR A 321 61.38 46.86 58.84
N ALA A 322 60.85 47.24 57.68
CA ALA A 322 61.66 47.74 56.56
C ALA A 322 62.18 49.17 56.79
N LEU A 323 61.63 49.90 57.77
CA LEU A 323 62.04 51.25 58.18
C LEU A 323 62.88 51.27 59.48
N THR A 324 63.63 50.21 59.79
CA THR A 324 64.72 50.31 60.78
C THR A 324 66.07 50.67 60.16
N ALA A 325 66.12 51.07 58.90
CA ALA A 325 67.21 51.91 58.41
C ALA A 325 66.95 53.37 58.81
N GLN A 326 67.41 53.70 60.01
CA GLN A 326 67.54 55.02 60.62
C GLN A 326 66.24 55.79 60.96
N LEU A 327 66.04 55.95 62.26
CA LEU A 327 65.03 56.75 62.95
C LEU A 327 64.93 58.18 62.36
N GLY A 328 63.87 58.43 61.60
CA GLY A 328 63.38 59.76 61.24
C GLY A 328 61.98 59.94 61.81
N THR A 329 61.73 61.08 62.46
CA THR A 329 60.52 61.44 63.22
C THR A 329 59.21 61.08 62.52
N ALA A 330 58.27 60.52 63.29
CA ALA A 330 56.92 60.18 62.89
C ALA A 330 56.24 61.32 62.10
N ALA A 331 55.97 61.08 60.82
CA ALA A 331 55.06 61.88 60.02
C ALA A 331 53.69 61.17 60.00
N GLY A 332 52.66 61.88 60.44
CA GLY A 332 51.29 61.37 60.45
C GLY A 332 50.84 60.93 59.06
N SER A 333 50.13 59.80 59.00
CA SER A 333 49.56 59.30 57.75
C SER A 333 48.40 60.19 57.31
N THR A 334 48.68 61.20 56.50
CA THR A 334 47.68 61.83 55.64
C THR A 334 47.39 60.87 54.50
N THR A 335 46.20 60.28 54.48
CA THR A 335 45.68 59.55 53.33
C THR A 335 45.34 60.55 52.23
N ASP A 336 46.21 60.66 51.22
CA ASP A 336 45.90 61.41 50.00
C ASP A 336 44.76 60.72 49.22
N PRO A 337 43.78 61.47 48.69
CA PRO A 337 42.77 60.91 47.80
C PRO A 337 43.43 60.61 46.46
N VAL A 338 43.59 59.33 46.12
CA VAL A 338 44.16 58.91 44.84
C VAL A 338 43.04 58.72 43.82
N THR A 339 43.10 59.48 42.72
CA THR A 339 42.25 59.30 41.55
C THR A 339 42.60 58.00 40.85
N ILE A 340 41.64 57.08 40.78
CA ILE A 340 41.74 55.84 39.99
C ILE A 340 41.76 56.25 38.52
N THR A 341 42.89 56.06 37.84
CA THR A 341 42.90 56.12 36.37
C THR A 341 42.53 54.73 35.88
N ASN A 342 41.32 54.59 35.34
CA ASN A 342 40.91 53.34 34.69
C ASN A 342 41.95 53.01 33.61
N ALA A 343 42.45 51.77 33.60
CA ALA A 343 43.21 51.28 32.46
C ALA A 343 42.31 51.42 31.23
N SER A 344 42.84 52.01 30.16
CA SER A 344 42.13 52.07 28.89
C SER A 344 41.84 50.64 28.44
N ASP A 345 40.56 50.32 28.24
CA ASP A 345 40.11 49.07 27.66
C ASP A 345 40.85 48.87 26.33
N SER A 346 41.88 48.03 26.33
CA SER A 346 42.40 47.48 25.10
C SER A 346 41.33 46.52 24.60
N ASN A 347 40.36 47.04 23.85
CA ASN A 347 39.36 46.25 23.14
C ASN A 347 40.08 45.07 22.46
N PRO A 348 39.95 43.84 22.97
CA PRO A 348 40.07 42.69 22.09
C PRO A 348 38.85 42.85 21.19
N THR A 349 39.08 43.12 19.91
CA THR A 349 38.05 43.14 18.88
C THR A 349 37.04 42.02 19.13
N ASP A 350 35.80 42.43 19.44
CA ASP A 350 34.59 41.64 19.59
C ASP A 350 34.71 40.31 20.32
N LEU A 351 34.28 40.25 21.58
CA LEU A 351 33.33 39.26 22.13
C LEU A 351 33.32 39.33 23.67
N LEU A 352 32.12 39.38 24.27
CA LEU A 352 31.79 39.22 25.71
C LEU A 352 31.45 40.46 26.59
N THR A 353 30.97 41.57 26.03
CA THR A 353 30.21 42.56 26.85
C THR A 353 28.69 42.51 26.65
N ASN A 354 28.18 41.60 25.82
CA ASN A 354 26.75 41.28 25.71
C ASN A 354 26.51 39.76 25.53
N SER A 355 27.05 38.96 26.45
CA SER A 355 27.09 37.50 26.30
C SER A 355 25.71 36.85 26.10
N ASN A 356 24.64 37.42 26.65
CA ASN A 356 23.28 36.89 26.46
C ASN A 356 22.73 37.16 25.05
N THR A 357 22.96 38.33 24.45
CA THR A 357 22.43 38.60 23.10
C THR A 357 23.20 37.85 22.04
N ILE A 358 24.53 37.74 22.16
CA ILE A 358 25.36 37.03 21.18
C ILE A 358 25.10 35.52 21.21
N ILE A 359 24.97 34.92 22.39
CA ILE A 359 24.64 33.49 22.51
C ILE A 359 23.21 33.21 22.01
N ASN A 360 22.23 34.06 22.36
CA ASN A 360 20.87 33.92 21.83
C ASN A 360 20.83 34.11 20.30
N ASP A 361 21.59 35.05 19.75
CA ASP A 361 21.71 35.25 18.31
C ASP A 361 22.37 34.04 17.64
N ALA A 362 23.41 33.47 18.25
CA ALA A 362 24.02 32.24 17.77
C ALA A 362 23.04 31.05 17.80
N LEU A 363 22.21 30.92 18.84
CA LEU A 363 21.20 29.86 18.96
C LEU A 363 20.04 30.01 17.99
N GLU A 364 19.73 31.22 17.51
CA GLU A 364 18.58 31.48 16.64
C GLU A 364 18.97 31.76 15.16
N LYS A 365 20.20 32.21 14.86
CA LYS A 365 20.60 32.69 13.51
C LYS A 365 21.89 32.11 12.93
N SER A 366 22.68 31.35 13.69
CA SER A 366 23.94 30.79 13.18
C SER A 366 23.75 29.47 12.41
N GLY A 367 24.80 29.00 11.72
CA GLY A 367 24.82 27.67 11.08
C GLY A 367 24.75 26.49 12.07
N VAL A 368 24.96 26.75 13.37
CA VAL A 368 24.81 25.80 14.48
C VAL A 368 23.59 26.12 15.35
N ALA A 369 22.66 26.94 14.87
CA ALA A 369 21.44 27.29 15.58
C ALA A 369 20.53 26.07 15.86
N ILE A 370 19.58 26.27 16.77
CA ILE A 370 18.52 25.30 17.05
C ILE A 370 17.67 25.12 15.78
N LYS A 371 17.66 23.90 15.24
CA LYS A 371 16.83 23.55 14.08
C LYS A 371 15.42 23.20 14.56
N ARG A 372 14.44 24.06 14.27
CA ARG A 372 13.02 23.79 14.56
C ARG A 372 12.47 22.84 13.50
N VAL A 373 11.87 21.74 13.96
CA VAL A 373 11.35 20.68 13.10
C VAL A 373 9.82 20.74 13.17
N HIS A 374 9.18 20.98 12.03
CA HIS A 374 7.73 20.91 11.85
C HIS A 374 7.43 19.85 10.79
N ILE A 375 6.75 18.78 11.17
CA ILE A 375 6.46 17.65 10.29
C ILE A 375 4.94 17.59 10.09
N ASP A 376 4.50 17.66 8.83
CA ASP A 376 3.09 17.59 8.42
C ASP A 376 2.15 18.48 9.27
N GLU A 377 2.46 19.78 9.37
CA GLU A 377 1.78 20.74 10.26
C GLU A 377 0.25 20.80 10.05
N PHE A 378 -0.22 20.55 8.83
CA PHE A 378 -1.65 20.52 8.48
C PHE A 378 -2.23 19.10 8.39
N SER A 379 -1.46 18.07 8.78
CA SER A 379 -1.86 16.66 8.73
C SER A 379 -2.31 16.19 7.34
N ASN A 380 -1.85 16.84 6.27
CA ASN A 380 -2.28 16.55 4.91
C ASN A 380 -1.77 15.18 4.46
N LEU A 381 -0.54 14.82 4.84
CA LEU A 381 0.01 13.49 4.56
C LEU A 381 -0.69 12.43 5.41
N TYR A 382 -0.92 12.72 6.69
CA TYR A 382 -1.68 11.83 7.57
C TYR A 382 -3.10 11.56 7.06
N HIS A 383 -3.87 12.60 6.73
CA HIS A 383 -5.26 12.47 6.23
C HIS A 383 -5.36 11.76 4.87
N ARG A 384 -4.27 11.71 4.10
CA ARG A 384 -4.21 10.89 2.88
C ARG A 384 -4.15 9.39 3.21
N LEU A 385 -3.49 9.03 4.31
CA LEU A 385 -3.33 7.65 4.78
C LEU A 385 -4.53 7.20 5.62
N ASP A 386 -4.97 8.04 6.56
CA ASP A 386 -6.13 7.80 7.42
C ASP A 386 -7.31 8.70 7.02
N ARG A 387 -8.35 8.08 6.46
CA ARG A 387 -9.57 8.77 6.02
C ARG A 387 -10.59 8.98 7.14
N THR A 388 -10.27 8.69 8.41
CA THR A 388 -11.20 8.80 9.54
C THR A 388 -11.80 10.20 9.65
N ALA A 389 -10.96 11.24 9.56
CA ALA A 389 -11.43 12.63 9.60
C ALA A 389 -12.30 12.97 8.38
N HIS A 390 -11.92 12.51 7.18
CA HIS A 390 -12.68 12.71 5.94
C HIS A 390 -14.08 12.11 6.03
N TYR A 391 -14.22 10.89 6.53
CA TYR A 391 -15.52 10.20 6.68
C TYR A 391 -16.22 10.46 8.03
N GLY A 392 -15.84 11.49 8.78
CA GLY A 392 -16.55 11.84 10.02
C GLY A 392 -16.53 10.75 11.09
N GLY A 393 -15.46 9.95 11.16
CA GLY A 393 -15.31 8.84 12.11
C GLY A 393 -15.89 7.50 11.66
N VAL A 394 -16.54 7.42 10.48
CA VAL A 394 -17.26 6.20 10.06
C VAL A 394 -16.35 5.15 9.40
N SER A 395 -15.28 5.60 8.74
CA SER A 395 -14.30 4.74 8.06
C SER A 395 -12.93 5.40 8.05
N ASN A 396 -11.89 4.60 8.29
CA ASN A 396 -10.49 5.02 8.15
C ASN A 396 -9.92 4.76 6.74
N VAL A 397 -10.66 4.05 5.90
CA VAL A 397 -10.28 3.71 4.52
C VAL A 397 -11.31 4.18 3.50
N GLU A 398 -10.88 4.33 2.25
CA GLU A 398 -11.75 4.67 1.13
C GLU A 398 -12.83 3.59 0.91
N LEU A 399 -14.09 4.03 0.79
CA LEU A 399 -15.25 3.16 0.67
C LEU A 399 -15.67 3.02 -0.79
N ASN A 400 -15.96 1.78 -1.22
CA ASN A 400 -16.67 1.59 -2.48
C ASN A 400 -18.19 1.81 -2.31
N THR A 401 -18.91 1.99 -3.43
CA THR A 401 -20.37 2.23 -3.45
C THR A 401 -21.18 1.19 -2.64
N ARG A 402 -20.76 -0.08 -2.63
CA ARG A 402 -21.45 -1.14 -1.88
C ARG A 402 -21.24 -1.00 -0.37
N GLN A 403 -20.01 -0.75 0.04
CA GLN A 403 -19.64 -0.56 1.44
C GLN A 403 -20.27 0.71 2.00
N ALA A 404 -20.20 1.82 1.25
CA ALA A 404 -20.87 3.07 1.59
C ALA A 404 -22.38 2.86 1.82
N ARG A 405 -23.07 2.21 0.87
CA ARG A 405 -24.50 1.87 1.02
C ARG A 405 -24.79 0.98 2.22
N SER A 406 -23.88 0.05 2.56
CA SER A 406 -24.03 -0.78 3.75
C SER A 406 -23.92 0.04 5.03
N LYS A 407 -22.97 0.99 5.10
CA LYS A 407 -22.76 1.87 6.25
C LYS A 407 -23.91 2.87 6.42
N LEU A 408 -24.48 3.35 5.32
CA LEU A 408 -25.67 4.22 5.29
C LEU A 408 -26.97 3.54 5.74
N ARG A 409 -26.98 2.21 5.97
CA ARG A 409 -28.12 1.53 6.60
C ARG A 409 -28.29 1.88 8.07
N ASP A 410 -27.20 2.30 8.73
CA ASP A 410 -27.24 2.76 10.11
C ASP A 410 -27.78 4.20 10.14
N PRO A 411 -28.88 4.47 10.88
CA PRO A 411 -29.44 5.81 11.02
C PRO A 411 -28.43 6.85 11.52
N ASN A 412 -27.47 6.46 12.37
CA ASN A 412 -26.46 7.38 12.90
C ASN A 412 -25.49 7.85 11.80
N ASN A 413 -25.09 6.95 10.91
CA ASN A 413 -24.24 7.30 9.77
C ASN A 413 -25.01 8.10 8.72
N LEU A 414 -26.32 7.83 8.54
CA LEU A 414 -27.18 8.60 7.65
C LEU A 414 -27.38 10.04 8.13
N ASN A 415 -27.34 10.28 9.43
CA ASN A 415 -27.46 11.62 10.01
C ASN A 415 -26.10 12.34 10.14
N ASN A 416 -24.99 11.68 9.81
CA ASN A 416 -23.67 12.28 9.86
C ASN A 416 -23.41 13.11 8.58
N GLU A 417 -23.56 14.42 8.68
CA GLU A 417 -23.37 15.36 7.56
C GLU A 417 -21.96 15.26 6.95
N THR A 418 -20.93 15.08 7.78
CA THR A 418 -19.53 14.95 7.32
C THR A 418 -19.34 13.65 6.52
N PHE A 419 -19.94 12.55 6.97
CA PHE A 419 -19.91 11.29 6.22
C PHE A 419 -20.64 11.39 4.88
N ILE A 420 -21.86 11.95 4.86
CA ILE A 420 -22.63 12.10 3.61
C ILE A 420 -21.92 13.02 2.62
N SER A 421 -21.44 14.17 3.08
CA SER A 421 -20.70 15.12 2.23
C SER A 421 -19.41 14.51 1.67
N ALA A 422 -18.69 13.71 2.46
CA ALA A 422 -17.53 12.96 1.98
C ALA A 422 -17.90 11.92 0.92
N LEU A 423 -18.97 11.13 1.13
CA LEU A 423 -19.42 10.15 0.14
C LEU A 423 -19.87 10.82 -1.17
N LEU A 424 -20.47 12.01 -1.10
CA LEU A 424 -20.84 12.83 -2.26
C LEU A 424 -19.61 13.39 -2.97
N ALA A 425 -18.64 13.91 -2.23
CA ALA A 425 -17.40 14.45 -2.76
C ALA A 425 -16.56 13.37 -3.48
N ASP A 426 -16.50 12.17 -2.90
CA ASP A 426 -15.81 11.01 -3.50
C ASP A 426 -16.62 10.38 -4.66
N GLY A 427 -17.86 10.84 -4.91
CA GLY A 427 -18.74 10.29 -5.95
C GLY A 427 -19.21 8.85 -5.68
N THR A 428 -19.02 8.35 -4.45
CA THR A 428 -19.42 6.98 -4.04
C THR A 428 -20.93 6.82 -3.94
N ILE A 429 -21.66 7.91 -3.71
CA ILE A 429 -23.12 7.99 -3.80
C ILE A 429 -23.48 9.09 -4.80
N SER A 430 -24.67 9.00 -5.40
CA SER A 430 -25.10 10.01 -6.37
C SER A 430 -25.30 11.35 -5.68
N SER A 431 -25.14 12.44 -6.44
CA SER A 431 -25.49 13.81 -6.01
C SER A 431 -26.95 13.98 -5.59
N TYR A 432 -27.79 12.98 -5.88
CA TYR A 432 -29.19 12.89 -5.53
C TYR A 432 -29.47 11.89 -4.38
N GLY A 433 -28.44 11.33 -3.75
CA GLY A 433 -28.55 10.26 -2.75
C GLY A 433 -29.28 10.67 -1.46
N THR A 434 -29.34 11.97 -1.17
CA THR A 434 -30.10 12.54 -0.03
C THR A 434 -31.54 12.90 -0.38
N ARG A 435 -31.95 12.74 -1.65
CA ARG A 435 -33.33 13.02 -2.07
C ARG A 435 -34.23 11.84 -1.72
N LEU A 436 -35.24 12.09 -0.89
CA LEU A 436 -36.32 11.15 -0.59
C LEU A 436 -37.25 10.93 -1.81
N THR A 437 -37.20 11.81 -2.82
CA THR A 437 -38.07 11.76 -4.00
C THR A 437 -37.27 11.63 -5.31
N PRO A 438 -37.61 10.66 -6.19
CA PRO A 438 -36.95 10.49 -7.48
C PRO A 438 -37.15 11.70 -8.40
N LEU A 439 -36.19 11.96 -9.29
CA LEU A 439 -36.22 13.09 -10.25
C LEU A 439 -37.40 13.02 -11.24
N SER A 440 -37.87 11.82 -11.52
CA SER A 440 -39.04 11.54 -12.35
C SER A 440 -39.39 10.07 -12.15
N THR A 441 -40.55 9.78 -11.59
CA THR A 441 -41.19 8.48 -11.85
C THR A 441 -41.69 8.55 -13.29
N GLY A 442 -41.03 7.84 -14.20
CA GLY A 442 -41.66 7.47 -15.46
C GLY A 442 -43.07 6.97 -15.16
N ARG A 443 -44.06 7.50 -15.88
CA ARG A 443 -45.49 7.35 -15.62
C ARG A 443 -45.80 5.86 -15.32
N ILE A 444 -46.08 5.52 -14.06
CA ILE A 444 -46.64 4.22 -13.71
C ILE A 444 -48.04 4.23 -14.32
N VAL A 445 -48.24 3.49 -15.40
CA VAL A 445 -49.58 3.24 -15.92
C VAL A 445 -50.24 2.34 -14.88
N SER A 446 -51.25 2.85 -14.16
CA SER A 446 -52.04 1.99 -13.28
C SER A 446 -52.68 0.89 -14.12
N GLY A 447 -52.78 -0.32 -13.56
CA GLY A 447 -53.38 -1.48 -14.23
C GLY A 447 -54.88 -1.36 -14.49
N ASP A 448 -55.47 -0.19 -14.25
CA ASP A 448 -56.90 0.03 -14.45
C ASP A 448 -57.17 0.34 -15.92
N LYS A 449 -57.75 -0.64 -16.61
CA LYS A 449 -58.24 -0.51 -17.98
C LYS A 449 -59.34 0.56 -18.01
N SER A 450 -59.00 1.78 -18.46
CA SER A 450 -60.00 2.78 -18.81
C SER A 450 -60.57 2.48 -20.21
N PRO A 451 -61.89 2.29 -20.37
CA PRO A 451 -62.50 2.07 -21.68
C PRO A 451 -62.42 3.37 -22.49
N ARG A 452 -61.68 3.36 -23.61
CA ARG A 452 -61.74 4.43 -24.60
C ARG A 452 -62.73 4.04 -25.70
N ARG A 453 -63.86 4.73 -25.77
CA ARG A 453 -64.84 4.61 -26.85
C ARG A 453 -64.36 5.48 -28.02
N GLY A 454 -64.00 4.86 -29.14
CA GLY A 454 -63.72 5.57 -30.38
C GLY A 454 -65.00 6.23 -30.90
N VAL A 455 -64.93 7.52 -31.24
CA VAL A 455 -66.02 8.24 -31.89
C VAL A 455 -65.45 8.75 -33.21
N ASP A 456 -65.53 7.93 -34.25
CA ASP A 456 -65.41 8.43 -35.63
C ASP A 456 -66.83 8.84 -36.07
N PRO A 457 -67.12 10.14 -36.28
CA PRO A 457 -68.40 10.57 -36.80
C PRO A 457 -68.43 10.41 -38.32
N ILE A 458 -69.35 9.57 -38.81
CA ILE A 458 -69.69 9.43 -40.23
C ILE A 458 -70.85 10.40 -40.53
N GLY A 459 -70.62 11.40 -41.41
CA GLY A 459 -71.69 12.08 -42.15
C GLY A 459 -71.82 13.60 -41.97
N ARG A 460 -72.03 14.32 -43.09
CA ARG A 460 -72.19 15.78 -43.21
C ARG A 460 -73.61 16.24 -42.86
N SER A 461 -73.72 17.30 -42.04
CA SER A 461 -74.87 18.22 -42.05
C SER A 461 -74.39 19.64 -41.72
N LEU A 462 -74.71 20.56 -42.61
CA LEU A 462 -74.44 22.00 -42.55
C LEU A 462 -75.26 22.69 -41.45
N SER A 463 -74.69 23.69 -40.78
CA SER A 463 -75.28 25.04 -40.63
C SER A 463 -74.54 25.85 -39.56
N SER A 464 -74.08 27.02 -39.98
CA SER A 464 -73.56 28.13 -39.19
C SER A 464 -74.64 28.78 -38.32
N GLY A 465 -74.39 28.90 -37.02
CA GLY A 465 -75.23 29.68 -36.10
C GLY A 465 -74.40 30.27 -34.98
N ASN A 466 -74.11 31.56 -35.11
CA ASN A 466 -73.50 32.41 -34.08
C ASN A 466 -74.22 32.29 -32.73
N LEU A 467 -73.47 32.41 -31.63
CA LEU A 467 -73.91 33.16 -30.45
C LEU A 467 -72.67 33.73 -29.74
N TYR A 468 -72.58 35.05 -29.79
CA TYR A 468 -71.59 35.88 -29.09
C TYR A 468 -72.11 36.32 -27.72
N LYS A 469 -71.14 36.76 -26.90
CA LYS A 469 -71.15 37.66 -25.72
C LYS A 469 -71.22 36.97 -24.35
N ALA A 470 -70.42 37.36 -23.36
CA ALA A 470 -69.48 38.48 -23.21
C ALA A 470 -68.20 38.03 -22.51
#